data_AF-A0A5D2XU93-F1
#
_entry.id   AF-A0A5D2XU93-F1
#
_cell.length_a   1.000
_cell.length_b   1.000
_cell.length_c   1.000
_cell.angle_alpha   90.00
_cell.angle_beta   90.00
_cell.angle_gamma   90.00
#
_symmetry.space_group_name_H-M   'P 1'
#
loop_
_entity.id
_entity.type
_entity.pdbx_description
1 polymer ?
#
loop_
_entity_poly.entity_id
_entity_poly.type
_entity_poly.pdbx_seq_one_letter_code
_entity_poly.pdbx_strand_id
1 'polypeptide(L)'
;MFFSIKNLSLSLIFFTVLLTWSDCVYEERTVVVQISNNISQATDLMVHCKSKDDDLGAHVIPFSNTWQFHFRPNFWGTTLYFCKMVW
;
A
#
# COMPACT_ATOMS: atom_id res chain seq x y z
N MET A 1 49.96 17.82 -7.15
CA MET A 1 49.06 16.86 -6.46
C MET A 1 47.72 17.47 -6.00
N PHE A 2 47.28 18.63 -6.52
CA PHE A 2 46.05 19.33 -6.05
C PHE A 2 44.86 19.27 -7.03
N PHE A 3 45.00 18.62 -8.18
CA PHE A 3 43.94 18.52 -9.20
C PHE A 3 42.97 17.33 -9.01
N SER A 4 43.32 16.32 -8.20
CA SER A 4 42.50 15.11 -8.02
C SER A 4 41.44 15.22 -6.91
N ILE A 5 41.69 16.04 -5.88
CA ILE A 5 40.87 16.11 -4.66
C ILE A 5 39.51 16.78 -4.90
N LYS A 6 39.44 17.80 -5.78
CA LYS A 6 38.19 18.54 -6.09
C LYS A 6 37.16 17.67 -6.82
N ASN A 7 37.62 16.86 -7.78
CA ASN A 7 36.75 15.93 -8.52
C ASN A 7 36.24 14.79 -7.62
N LEU A 8 37.08 14.34 -6.68
CA LEU A 8 36.71 13.33 -5.68
C LEU A 8 35.63 13.87 -4.72
N SER A 9 35.77 15.11 -4.24
CA SER A 9 34.76 15.75 -3.40
C SER A 9 33.45 16.04 -4.15
N LEU A 10 33.50 16.45 -5.41
CA LEU A 10 32.31 16.67 -6.24
C LEU A 10 31.55 15.38 -6.51
N SER A 11 32.27 14.28 -6.77
CA SER A 11 31.67 12.95 -6.95
C SER A 11 31.01 12.44 -5.67
N LEU A 12 31.62 12.66 -4.50
CA LEU A 12 31.01 12.30 -3.22
C LEU A 12 29.75 13.11 -2.94
N ILE A 13 29.78 14.42 -3.20
CA ILE A 13 28.59 15.29 -3.02
C ILE A 13 27.48 14.84 -3.96
N PHE A 14 27.77 14.55 -5.24
CA PHE A 14 26.80 14.02 -6.19
C PHE A 14 26.19 12.69 -5.72
N PHE A 15 27.00 11.78 -5.18
CA PHE A 15 26.51 10.50 -4.64
C PHE A 15 25.63 10.70 -3.40
N THR A 16 26.01 11.59 -2.47
CA THR A 16 25.18 11.91 -1.30
C THR A 16 23.87 12.59 -1.69
N VAL A 17 23.90 13.45 -2.72
CA VAL A 17 22.70 14.08 -3.28
C VAL A 17 21.82 13.00 -3.92
N LEU A 18 22.35 12.07 -4.72
CA LEU A 18 21.55 10.95 -5.25
C LEU A 18 20.92 10.10 -4.14
N LEU A 19 21.64 9.83 -3.05
CA LEU A 19 21.11 9.06 -1.93
C LEU A 19 20.00 9.81 -1.16
N THR A 20 20.11 11.13 -0.96
CA THR A 20 19.08 11.91 -0.25
C THR A 20 17.82 12.17 -1.09
N TRP A 21 17.86 11.98 -2.41
CA TRP A 21 16.67 12.09 -3.27
C TRP A 21 15.77 10.86 -3.16
N SER A 22 16.33 9.72 -2.76
CA SER A 22 15.57 8.48 -2.55
C SER A 22 14.47 8.68 -1.52
N ASP A 23 14.81 9.29 -0.37
CA ASP A 23 13.94 9.36 0.80
C ASP A 23 12.74 10.31 0.61
N CYS A 24 12.86 11.34 -0.23
CA CYS A 24 11.77 12.30 -0.45
C CYS A 24 10.68 11.80 -1.41
N VAL A 25 10.95 10.74 -2.18
CA VAL A 25 9.99 10.11 -3.10
C VAL A 25 9.13 9.06 -2.40
N TYR A 26 9.56 8.56 -1.23
CA TYR A 26 8.77 7.62 -0.43
C TYR A 26 7.69 8.34 0.38
N GLU A 27 6.70 8.90 -0.33
CA GLU A 27 5.43 9.22 0.31
C GLU A 27 4.66 7.92 0.54
N GLU A 28 4.65 7.44 1.79
CA GLU A 28 3.93 6.22 2.20
C GLU A 28 2.41 6.42 2.10
N ARG A 29 1.86 6.35 0.89
CA ARG A 29 0.42 6.47 0.66
C ARG A 29 -0.30 5.26 1.26
N THR A 30 -1.02 5.48 2.36
CA THR A 30 -1.89 4.44 2.93
C THR A 30 -3.24 4.47 2.22
N VAL A 31 -3.69 3.31 1.72
CA VAL A 31 -4.99 3.14 1.09
C VAL A 31 -5.93 2.46 2.09
N VAL A 32 -7.12 3.01 2.25
CA VAL A 32 -8.18 2.44 3.10
C VAL A 32 -9.30 1.91 2.21
N VAL A 33 -9.67 0.65 2.40
CA VAL A 33 -10.78 -0.01 1.70
C VAL A 33 -11.88 -0.28 2.69
N GLN A 34 -13.09 0.18 2.37
CA GLN A 34 -14.28 0.03 3.21
C GLN A 34 -15.36 -0.72 2.42
N ILE A 35 -15.93 -1.76 3.03
CA ILE A 35 -16.96 -2.62 2.45
C ILE A 35 -18.17 -2.57 3.39
N SER A 36 -19.29 -2.05 2.89
CA SER A 36 -20.53 -1.88 3.65
C SER A 36 -21.62 -2.79 3.09
N ASN A 37 -22.33 -3.52 3.96
CA ASN A 37 -23.44 -4.38 3.55
C ASN A 37 -24.76 -3.61 3.62
N ASN A 38 -25.34 -3.34 2.45
CA ASN A 38 -26.66 -2.73 2.32
C ASN A 38 -27.57 -3.54 1.36
N ILE A 39 -27.46 -4.87 1.36
CA ILE A 39 -28.21 -5.75 0.46
C ILE A 39 -29.68 -5.83 0.88
N SER A 40 -29.95 -6.38 2.07
CA SER A 40 -31.30 -6.43 2.67
C SER A 40 -31.22 -6.79 4.15
N GLN A 41 -32.29 -6.48 4.88
CA GLN A 41 -32.40 -6.85 6.30
C GLN A 41 -32.22 -8.37 6.48
N ALA A 42 -31.42 -8.74 7.48
CA ALA A 42 -31.07 -10.13 7.82
C ALA A 42 -30.28 -10.91 6.75
N THR A 43 -29.70 -10.23 5.75
CA THR A 43 -28.73 -10.85 4.84
C THR A 43 -27.32 -10.51 5.27
N ASP A 44 -26.52 -11.55 5.54
CA ASP A 44 -25.12 -11.42 5.88
C ASP A 44 -24.25 -11.49 4.61
N LEU A 45 -23.32 -10.55 4.48
CA LEU A 45 -22.37 -10.52 3.38
C LEU A 45 -21.07 -11.18 3.82
N MET A 46 -20.74 -12.34 3.27
CA MET A 46 -19.44 -12.97 3.44
C MET A 46 -18.46 -12.38 2.42
N VAL A 47 -17.38 -11.78 2.91
CA VAL A 47 -16.31 -11.22 2.07
C VAL A 47 -15.00 -11.95 2.35
N HIS A 48 -14.27 -12.29 1.30
CA HIS A 48 -12.92 -12.83 1.41
C HIS A 48 -12.01 -12.06 0.45
N CYS A 49 -11.09 -11.28 1.02
CA CYS A 49 -10.18 -10.42 0.26
C CYS A 49 -8.75 -10.92 0.39
N LYS A 50 -8.03 -10.97 -0.74
CA LYS A 50 -6.61 -11.32 -0.77
C LYS A 50 -5.85 -10.58 -1.85
N SER A 51 -4.60 -10.27 -1.60
CA SER A 51 -3.64 -9.82 -2.60
C SER A 51 -2.83 -11.01 -3.12
N LYS A 52 -1.77 -10.74 -3.86
CA LYS A 52 -0.79 -11.77 -4.23
C LYS A 52 -0.03 -12.28 -3.00
N ASP A 53 0.25 -11.40 -2.04
CA ASP A 53 1.21 -11.62 -0.96
C ASP A 53 0.53 -11.76 0.41
N ASP A 54 -0.70 -11.23 0.57
CA ASP A 54 -1.44 -11.19 1.84
C ASP A 54 -2.86 -11.75 1.67
N ASP A 55 -3.29 -12.61 2.59
CA ASP A 55 -4.67 -13.10 2.70
C ASP A 55 -5.32 -12.51 3.96
N LEU A 56 -6.42 -11.76 3.79
CA LEU A 56 -7.14 -11.14 4.92
C LEU A 56 -8.13 -12.10 5.56
N GLY A 57 -8.34 -13.28 4.98
CA GLY A 57 -9.31 -14.26 5.42
C GLY A 57 -10.74 -13.90 5.04
N ALA A 58 -11.68 -14.73 5.50
CA ALA A 58 -13.10 -14.50 5.31
C ALA A 58 -13.69 -13.74 6.51
N HIS A 59 -14.54 -12.75 6.22
CA HIS A 59 -15.25 -11.92 7.18
C HIS A 59 -16.73 -11.92 6.86
N VAL A 60 -17.57 -11.90 7.89
CA VAL A 60 -19.03 -11.76 7.75
C VAL A 60 -19.41 -10.34 8.14
N ILE A 61 -20.12 -9.66 7.25
CA ILE A 61 -20.60 -8.29 7.44
C ILE A 61 -22.13 -8.36 7.56
N PRO A 62 -22.69 -8.19 8.78
CA PRO A 62 -24.14 -8.15 8.96
C PRO A 62 -24.80 -6.98 8.22
N PHE A 63 -26.11 -7.03 8.03
CA PHE A 63 -26.86 -5.92 7.43
C PHE A 63 -26.58 -4.59 8.15
N SER A 64 -26.40 -3.52 7.38
CA SER A 64 -26.07 -2.17 7.87
C SER A 64 -24.71 -2.04 8.58
N ASN A 65 -23.87 -3.09 8.56
CA ASN A 65 -22.51 -3.03 9.08
C ASN A 65 -21.48 -2.80 7.99
N THR A 66 -20.27 -2.49 8.43
CA THR A 66 -19.13 -2.18 7.58
C THR A 66 -17.90 -2.89 8.10
N TRP A 67 -17.10 -3.41 7.18
CA TRP A 67 -15.78 -3.94 7.45
C TRP A 67 -14.75 -3.16 6.63
N GLN A 68 -13.57 -2.94 7.19
CA GLN A 68 -12.53 -2.14 6.56
C GLN A 68 -11.14 -2.72 6.81
N PHE A 69 -10.26 -2.51 5.86
CA PHE A 69 -8.84 -2.77 6.01
C PHE A 69 -8.03 -1.66 5.32
N HIS A 70 -6.77 -1.53 5.72
CA HIS A 70 -5.86 -0.59 5.10
C HIS A 70 -4.59 -1.32 4.67
N PHE A 71 -3.97 -0.83 3.60
CA PHE A 71 -2.70 -1.35 3.13
C PHE A 71 -1.88 -0.24 2.52
N ARG A 72 -0.57 -0.48 2.40
CA ARG A 72 0.35 0.39 1.69
C ARG A 72 0.68 -0.27 0.35
N PRO A 73 0.47 0.41 -0.78
CA PRO A 73 0.93 -0.10 -2.05
C PRO A 73 2.45 -0.30 -2.03
N ASN A 74 2.93 -1.29 -2.77
CA ASN A 74 4.35 -1.47 -3.00
C ASN A 74 4.94 -0.25 -3.72
N PHE A 75 6.27 -0.15 -3.77
CA PHE A 75 6.97 0.99 -4.38
C PHE A 75 6.52 1.29 -5.82
N TRP A 76 6.08 0.26 -6.55
CA TRP A 76 5.61 0.38 -7.94
C TRP A 76 4.13 0.77 -8.04
N GLY A 77 3.41 0.90 -6.93
CA GLY A 77 1.97 1.21 -6.91
C GLY A 77 1.09 0.10 -7.48
N THR A 78 1.57 -1.14 -7.51
CA THR A 78 0.91 -2.28 -8.18
C THR A 78 0.20 -3.25 -7.23
N THR A 79 0.16 -2.96 -5.93
CA THR A 79 -0.55 -3.81 -4.96
C THR A 79 -2.05 -3.81 -5.26
N LEU A 80 -2.60 -5.00 -5.48
CA LEU A 80 -4.01 -5.21 -5.78
C LEU A 80 -4.59 -6.24 -4.81
N TYR A 81 -5.81 -5.97 -4.34
CA TYR A 81 -6.63 -6.91 -3.57
C TYR A 81 -7.84 -7.35 -4.40
N PHE A 82 -8.11 -8.65 -4.41
CA PHE A 82 -9.30 -9.24 -5.02
C PHE A 82 -10.23 -9.72 -3.91
N CYS A 83 -11.48 -9.27 -3.93
CA CYS A 83 -12.48 -9.62 -2.93
C CYS A 83 -13.58 -10.47 -3.56
N LYS A 84 -13.81 -11.67 -3.02
CA LYS A 84 -14.97 -12.49 -3.31
C LYS A 84 -16.08 -12.17 -2.31
N MET A 85 -17.28 -11.92 -2.83
CA MET A 85 -18.46 -11.57 -2.05
C MET A 85 -19.55 -12.64 -2.27
N VAL A 86 -20.16 -13.13 -1.20
CA VAL A 86 -21.25 -14.11 -1.21
C VAL A 86 -22.33 -13.64 -0.25
N TRP A 87 -23.59 -13.69 -0.69
CA TRP A 87 -24.78 -13.26 0.05
C TRP A 87 -25.95 -14.22 -0.20
#